data_AF-A0A4Q3KQB0-F1
#
_entry.id   AF-A0A4Q3KQB0-F1
#
_cell.length_a   1.000
_cell.length_b   1.000
_cell.length_c   1.000
_cell.angle_alpha   90.00
_cell.angle_beta   90.00
_cell.angle_gamma   90.00
#
_symmetry.space_group_name_H-M   'P 1'
#
loop_
_entity.id
_entity.type
_entity.pdbx_description
1 polymer ?
#
loop_
_entity_poly.entity_id
_entity_poly.type
_entity_poly.pdbx_seq_one_letter_code
_entity_poly.pdbx_strand_id
1 'polypeptide(L)'
;MSPSSSSLVLRPGRVTLADLRLIGAGGVQLSLDPAALAGMADSKAAVDRIVEEDQVVYGINTGFGKLASTKIAHDRLAELQRNLVLSHSVGTGDALPDDVVRMVLATKAVSLARGHSGVRPALVDALL
;
A
#
# COMPACT_ATOMS: atom_id res chain seq x y z
N MET A 1 -9.89 -6.17 -33.91
CA MET A 1 -10.69 -5.31 -33.02
C MET A 1 -10.08 -5.45 -31.64
N SER A 2 -9.41 -4.42 -31.11
CA SER A 2 -8.87 -4.49 -29.75
C SER A 2 -10.03 -4.70 -28.78
N PRO A 3 -9.95 -5.65 -27.83
CA PRO A 3 -11.00 -5.82 -26.84
C PRO A 3 -11.14 -4.50 -26.08
N SER A 4 -12.36 -3.97 -26.00
CA SER A 4 -12.65 -2.81 -25.16
C SER A 4 -12.34 -3.21 -23.72
N SER A 5 -11.22 -2.74 -23.19
CA SER A 5 -10.81 -2.99 -21.81
C SER A 5 -11.88 -2.41 -20.89
N SER A 6 -12.54 -3.26 -20.10
CA SER A 6 -13.50 -2.81 -19.10
C SER A 6 -12.78 -2.01 -18.01
N SER A 7 -13.46 -1.07 -17.37
CA SER A 7 -12.90 -0.30 -16.26
C SER A 7 -13.64 -0.63 -14.96
N LEU A 8 -12.90 -0.65 -13.84
CA LEU A 8 -13.44 -0.89 -12.51
C LEU A 8 -12.90 0.14 -11.53
N VAL A 9 -13.80 0.93 -10.96
CA VAL A 9 -13.48 1.92 -9.92
C VAL A 9 -13.53 1.25 -8.55
N LEU A 10 -12.41 1.21 -7.86
CA LEU A 10 -12.26 0.59 -6.55
C LEU A 10 -12.65 1.58 -5.45
N ARG A 11 -13.69 1.22 -4.70
CA ARG A 11 -14.15 1.95 -3.51
C ARG A 11 -13.67 1.24 -2.24
N PRO A 12 -12.74 1.84 -1.47
CA PRO A 12 -12.24 1.23 -0.23
C PRO A 12 -13.38 0.81 0.71
N GLY A 13 -13.36 -0.44 1.17
CA GLY A 13 -14.40 -1.00 2.03
C GLY A 13 -15.73 -1.35 1.33
N ARG A 14 -15.79 -1.32 -0.01
CA ARG A 14 -16.95 -1.71 -0.82
C ARG A 14 -16.63 -2.67 -1.96
N VAL A 15 -15.35 -3.08 -2.12
CA VAL A 15 -14.94 -4.09 -3.11
C VAL A 15 -15.52 -5.45 -2.72
N THR A 16 -16.22 -6.07 -3.66
CA THR A 16 -16.92 -7.36 -3.47
C THR A 16 -16.07 -8.54 -3.95
N LEU A 17 -16.47 -9.77 -3.60
CA LEU A 17 -15.84 -10.97 -4.15
C LEU A 17 -16.02 -11.10 -5.67
N ALA A 18 -17.10 -10.54 -6.22
CA ALA A 18 -17.31 -10.50 -7.67
C ALA A 18 -16.29 -9.59 -8.35
N ASP A 19 -16.00 -8.43 -7.75
CA ASP A 19 -14.95 -7.52 -8.21
C ASP A 19 -13.57 -8.20 -8.18
N LEU A 20 -13.25 -8.93 -7.10
CA LEU A 20 -11.98 -9.67 -7.01
C LEU A 20 -11.85 -10.75 -8.10
N ARG A 21 -12.93 -11.44 -8.45
CA ARG A 21 -12.94 -12.40 -9.56
C ARG A 21 -12.69 -11.72 -10.90
N LEU A 22 -13.28 -10.55 -11.15
CA LEU A 22 -13.02 -9.75 -12.35
C LEU A 22 -11.57 -9.28 -12.41
N ILE A 23 -11.01 -8.84 -11.28
CA ILE A 23 -9.61 -8.42 -11.18
C ILE A 23 -8.68 -9.58 -11.52
N GLY A 24 -8.87 -10.75 -10.90
CA GLY A 24 -8.06 -11.94 -11.15
C GLY A 24 -8.14 -12.45 -12.58
N ALA A 25 -9.32 -12.39 -13.20
CA ALA A 25 -9.50 -12.78 -14.61
C ALA A 25 -8.75 -11.87 -15.60
N GLY A 26 -8.31 -10.68 -15.18
CA GLY A 26 -7.58 -9.73 -16.01
C GLY A 26 -8.48 -8.97 -17.00
N GLY A 27 -7.85 -8.20 -17.90
CA GLY A 27 -8.56 -7.45 -18.95
C GLY A 27 -9.38 -6.24 -18.46
N VAL A 28 -9.29 -5.89 -17.18
CA VAL A 28 -9.96 -4.75 -16.55
C VAL A 28 -8.95 -3.70 -16.10
N GLN A 29 -9.13 -2.44 -16.49
CA GLN A 29 -8.34 -1.32 -15.98
C GLN A 29 -8.88 -0.90 -14.61
N LEU A 30 -8.00 -0.82 -13.62
CA LEU A 30 -8.36 -0.42 -12.26
C LEU A 30 -8.09 1.08 -12.07
N SER A 31 -8.95 1.72 -11.28
CA SER A 31 -8.73 3.07 -10.77
C SER A 31 -9.29 3.19 -9.36
N LEU A 32 -8.80 4.14 -8.58
CA LEU A 32 -9.31 4.41 -7.25
C LEU A 32 -10.45 5.44 -7.31
N ASP A 33 -11.50 5.25 -6.49
CA ASP A 33 -12.53 6.28 -6.31
C ASP A 33 -11.90 7.55 -5.71
N PRO A 34 -12.00 8.74 -6.36
CA PRO A 34 -11.39 9.97 -5.88
C PRO A 34 -11.84 10.39 -4.47
N ALA A 35 -13.00 9.91 -4.00
CA ALA A 35 -13.48 10.15 -2.65
C ALA A 35 -12.52 9.62 -1.56
N ALA A 36 -11.64 8.67 -1.88
CA ALA A 36 -10.64 8.14 -0.96
C ALA A 36 -9.46 9.11 -0.71
N LEU A 37 -9.19 10.04 -1.63
CA LEU A 37 -7.97 10.85 -1.62
C LEU A 37 -7.87 11.77 -0.40
N ALA A 38 -9.00 12.36 0.03
CA ALA A 38 -9.03 13.23 1.21
C ALA A 38 -8.62 12.47 2.47
N GLY A 39 -9.23 11.31 2.72
CA GLY A 39 -8.89 10.48 3.90
C GLY A 39 -7.45 9.95 3.86
N MET A 40 -6.91 9.68 2.68
CA MET A 40 -5.49 9.33 2.53
C MET A 40 -4.56 10.51 2.85
N ALA A 41 -4.89 11.71 2.39
CA ALA A 41 -4.12 12.92 2.68
C ALA A 41 -4.11 13.22 4.19
N ASP A 42 -5.25 13.12 4.87
CA ASP A 42 -5.37 13.31 6.32
C ASP A 42 -4.52 12.28 7.08
N SER A 43 -4.58 11.01 6.67
CA SER A 43 -3.77 9.93 7.23
C SER A 43 -2.28 10.17 7.06
N LYS A 44 -1.86 10.66 5.90
CA LYS A 44 -0.47 11.01 5.61
C LYS A 44 0.01 12.19 6.46
N ALA A 45 -0.82 13.23 6.60
CA ALA A 45 -0.52 14.38 7.46
C ALA A 45 -0.38 13.98 8.95
N ALA A 46 -1.09 12.95 9.41
CA ALA A 46 -0.89 12.40 10.75
C ALA A 46 0.50 11.77 10.92
N VAL A 47 1.00 11.03 9.92
CA VAL A 47 2.38 10.51 9.94
C VAL A 47 3.41 11.64 9.88
N ASP A 48 3.16 12.69 9.10
CA ASP A 48 4.07 13.84 9.02
C ASP A 48 4.21 14.54 10.38
N ARG A 49 3.09 14.78 11.08
CA ARG A 49 3.12 15.33 12.44
C ARG A 49 3.88 14.46 13.43
N ILE A 50 3.70 13.13 13.39
CA ILE A 50 4.46 12.20 14.26
C ILE A 50 5.96 12.37 14.07
N VAL A 51 6.40 12.53 12.82
CA VAL A 51 7.80 12.70 12.46
C VAL A 51 8.32 14.09 12.89
N GLU A 52 7.54 15.14 12.65
CA GLU A 52 7.87 16.53 13.01
C GLU A 52 7.95 16.75 14.53
N GLU A 53 7.04 16.13 15.29
CA GLU A 53 6.98 16.21 16.75
C GLU A 53 7.93 15.22 17.45
N ASP A 54 8.70 14.44 16.69
CA ASP A 54 9.67 13.44 17.19
C ASP A 54 9.05 12.40 18.15
N GLN A 55 7.75 12.12 17.98
CA GLN A 55 7.02 11.11 18.75
C GLN A 55 7.55 9.71 18.43
N VAL A 56 7.82 8.87 19.42
CA VAL A 56 8.33 7.51 19.21
C VAL A 56 7.19 6.58 18.79
N VAL A 57 7.19 6.15 17.53
CA VAL A 57 6.13 5.30 16.95
C VAL A 57 6.73 4.12 16.19
N TYR A 58 6.15 2.94 16.43
CA TYR A 58 6.59 1.68 15.82
C TYR A 58 6.59 1.74 14.29
N GLY A 59 7.72 1.38 13.67
CA GLY A 59 7.86 1.30 12.21
C GLY A 59 7.88 2.64 11.48
N ILE A 60 7.79 3.76 12.20
CA ILE A 60 8.02 5.11 11.66
C ILE A 60 9.45 5.56 11.98
N ASN A 61 9.79 5.66 13.27
CA ASN A 61 11.11 6.10 13.74
C ASN A 61 11.74 5.14 14.75
N THR A 62 11.37 3.86 14.67
CA THR A 62 11.95 2.78 15.46
C THR A 62 12.40 1.64 14.56
N GLY A 63 13.26 0.75 15.07
CA GLY A 63 13.56 -0.51 14.39
C GLY A 63 12.36 -1.45 14.30
N PHE A 64 12.55 -2.59 13.64
CA PHE A 64 11.50 -3.60 13.45
C PHE A 64 11.77 -4.86 14.28
N GLY A 65 10.71 -5.57 14.67
CA GLY A 65 10.82 -6.82 15.43
C GLY A 65 11.59 -6.63 16.75
N LYS A 66 12.70 -7.35 16.92
CA LYS A 66 13.54 -7.26 18.14
C LYS A 66 14.10 -5.85 18.39
N LEU A 67 14.18 -5.02 17.36
CA LEU A 67 14.68 -3.63 17.44
C LEU A 67 13.56 -2.59 17.58
N ALA A 68 12.32 -3.01 17.88
CA ALA A 68 11.17 -2.12 18.04
C ALA A 68 11.34 -1.03 19.11
N SER A 69 12.17 -1.28 20.13
CA SER A 69 12.48 -0.31 21.19
C SER A 69 13.65 0.61 20.85
N THR A 70 14.29 0.46 19.69
CA THR A 70 15.43 1.27 19.27
C THR A 70 14.95 2.42 18.41
N LYS A 71 15.08 3.66 18.91
CA LYS A 71 14.80 4.87 18.15
C LYS A 71 15.83 5.06 17.03
N ILE A 72 15.37 5.51 15.87
CA ILE A 72 16.19 5.78 14.68
C ILE A 72 16.18 7.28 14.41
N ALA A 73 17.34 7.83 14.06
CA ALA A 73 17.48 9.25 13.72
C ALA A 73 16.68 9.62 12.47
N HIS A 74 16.17 10.84 12.43
CA HIS A 74 15.29 11.35 11.36
C HIS A 74 15.93 11.25 9.96
N ASP A 75 17.21 11.60 9.85
CA ASP A 75 17.99 11.55 8.60
C ASP A 75 18.25 10.12 8.09
N ARG A 76 18.01 9.11 8.92
CA ARG A 76 18.19 7.68 8.61
C ARG A 76 16.87 6.98 8.25
N LEU A 77 15.72 7.63 8.38
CA LEU A 77 14.41 6.98 8.18
C LEU A 77 14.21 6.44 6.76
N ALA A 78 14.69 7.16 5.74
CA ALA A 78 14.62 6.66 4.36
C ALA A 78 15.43 5.37 4.16
N GLU A 79 16.62 5.30 4.75
CA GLU A 79 17.45 4.09 4.69
C GLU A 79 16.84 2.95 5.50
N LEU A 80 16.28 3.22 6.68
CA LEU A 80 15.54 2.26 7.50
C LEU A 80 14.43 1.57 6.68
N GLN A 81 13.60 2.34 5.98
CA GLN A 81 12.50 1.81 5.17
C GLN A 81 13.01 1.02 3.96
N ARG A 82 14.11 1.45 3.32
CA ARG A 82 14.76 0.68 2.24
C ARG A 82 15.27 -0.67 2.77
N ASN A 83 15.96 -0.67 3.90
CA ASN A 83 16.52 -1.88 4.49
C ASN A 83 15.44 -2.84 4.99
N LEU A 84 14.29 -2.33 5.43
CA LEU A 84 13.12 -3.17 5.74
C LEU A 84 12.73 -4.01 4.53
N VAL A 85 12.53 -3.39 3.37
CA VAL A 85 12.15 -4.10 2.14
C VAL A 85 13.22 -5.13 1.78
N LEU A 86 14.50 -4.75 1.76
CA LEU A 86 15.59 -5.65 1.38
C LEU A 86 15.72 -6.85 2.33
N SER A 87 15.60 -6.64 3.64
CA SER A 87 15.72 -7.71 4.64
C SER A 87 14.54 -8.69 4.64
N HIS A 88 13.38 -8.29 4.12
CA HIS A 88 12.16 -9.11 4.05
C HIS A 88 11.90 -9.73 2.67
N SER A 89 12.69 -9.36 1.66
CA SER A 89 12.68 -9.97 0.32
C SER A 89 13.36 -11.34 0.32
N VAL A 90 12.83 -12.27 1.13
CA VAL A 90 13.39 -13.61 1.37
C VAL A 90 12.47 -14.74 0.85
N GLY A 91 11.53 -14.43 -0.03
CA GLY A 91 10.64 -15.43 -0.64
C GLY A 91 11.41 -16.43 -1.50
N THR A 92 11.07 -17.71 -1.39
CA THR A 92 11.69 -18.82 -2.13
C THR A 92 10.61 -19.74 -2.71
N GLY A 93 10.98 -20.54 -3.71
CA GLY A 93 10.05 -21.43 -4.42
C GLY A 93 9.51 -20.79 -5.70
N ASP A 94 8.45 -21.38 -6.25
CA ASP A 94 7.85 -20.91 -7.50
C ASP A 94 7.17 -19.55 -7.32
N ALA A 95 7.22 -18.73 -8.38
CA ALA A 95 6.49 -17.47 -8.41
C ALA A 95 4.98 -17.73 -8.33
N LEU A 96 4.26 -16.81 -7.67
CA LEU A 96 2.80 -16.83 -7.68
C LEU A 96 2.29 -16.58 -9.11
N PRO A 97 1.20 -17.26 -9.51
CA PRO A 97 0.52 -16.95 -10.77
C PRO A 97 0.11 -15.48 -10.89
N ASP A 98 0.13 -14.94 -12.10
CA ASP A 98 -0.10 -13.51 -12.37
C ASP A 98 -1.47 -13.01 -11.88
N ASP A 99 -2.50 -13.83 -11.96
CA ASP A 99 -3.85 -13.53 -11.46
C ASP A 99 -3.88 -13.36 -9.94
N VAL A 100 -3.13 -14.21 -9.22
CA VAL A 100 -2.95 -14.09 -7.77
C VAL A 100 -2.17 -12.84 -7.41
N VAL A 101 -1.06 -12.55 -8.11
CA VAL A 101 -0.26 -11.33 -7.89
C VAL A 101 -1.12 -10.09 -8.12
N ARG A 102 -1.92 -10.06 -9.19
CA ARG A 102 -2.84 -8.96 -9.49
C ARG A 102 -3.85 -8.72 -8.37
N MET A 103 -4.43 -9.79 -7.81
CA MET A 103 -5.32 -9.69 -6.65
C MET A 103 -4.59 -9.18 -5.40
N VAL A 104 -3.35 -9.61 -5.15
CA VAL A 104 -2.53 -9.12 -4.02
C VAL A 104 -2.30 -7.61 -4.14
N LEU A 105 -1.92 -7.11 -5.33
CA LEU A 105 -1.70 -5.69 -5.56
C LEU A 105 -2.99 -4.87 -5.39
N ALA A 106 -4.09 -5.30 -6.03
CA ALA A 106 -5.37 -4.60 -5.93
C ALA A 106 -5.93 -4.57 -4.50
N THR A 107 -5.85 -5.69 -3.76
CA THR A 107 -6.31 -5.72 -2.36
C THR A 107 -5.42 -4.88 -1.44
N LYS A 108 -4.11 -4.84 -1.70
CA LYS A 108 -3.17 -3.94 -1.00
C LYS A 108 -3.53 -2.47 -1.26
N ALA A 109 -3.74 -2.09 -2.51
CA ALA A 109 -4.16 -0.75 -2.91
C ALA A 109 -5.46 -0.34 -2.19
N VAL A 110 -6.49 -1.20 -2.23
CA VAL A 110 -7.79 -0.98 -1.57
C VAL A 110 -7.63 -0.82 -0.06
N SER A 111 -6.77 -1.63 0.58
CA SER A 111 -6.53 -1.54 2.02
C SER A 111 -5.84 -0.22 2.40
N LEU A 112 -4.81 0.17 1.66
CA LEU A 112 -4.06 1.41 1.90
C LEU A 112 -4.94 2.65 1.70
N ALA A 113 -5.80 2.62 0.68
CA ALA A 113 -6.71 3.70 0.36
C ALA A 113 -7.86 3.91 1.37
N ARG A 114 -7.97 3.07 2.41
CA ARG A 114 -8.91 3.31 3.52
C ARG A 114 -8.54 4.52 4.38
N GLY A 115 -7.37 5.13 4.21
CA GLY A 115 -6.99 6.33 4.97
C GLY A 115 -6.56 6.06 6.42
N HIS A 116 -5.98 4.88 6.69
CA HIS A 116 -5.50 4.50 8.03
C HIS A 116 -4.04 4.02 8.03
N SER A 117 -3.33 4.19 6.91
CA SER A 117 -1.98 3.65 6.71
C SER A 117 -0.90 4.72 6.52
N GLY A 118 -1.28 6.00 6.43
CA GLY A 118 -0.33 7.12 6.33
C GLY A 118 0.54 7.12 5.07
N VAL A 119 0.14 6.40 4.01
CA VAL A 119 0.90 6.33 2.76
C VAL A 119 0.56 7.50 1.83
N ARG A 120 1.48 7.81 0.92
CA ARG A 120 1.22 8.78 -0.16
C ARG A 120 0.19 8.21 -1.15
N PRO A 121 -0.76 9.01 -1.67
CA PRO A 121 -1.67 8.58 -2.74
C PRO A 121 -0.96 7.95 -3.94
N ALA A 122 0.17 8.53 -4.36
CA ALA A 122 0.98 8.00 -5.46
C ALA A 122 1.45 6.54 -5.27
N LEU A 123 1.52 6.03 -4.03
CA LEU A 123 1.82 4.61 -3.79
C LEU A 123 0.64 3.72 -4.19
N VAL A 124 -0.60 4.16 -3.94
CA VAL A 124 -1.78 3.41 -4.39
C VAL A 124 -1.89 3.47 -5.91
N ASP A 125 -1.62 4.61 -6.53
CA ASP A 125 -1.59 4.74 -7.99
C ASP A 125 -0.55 3.81 -8.63
N ALA A 126 0.61 3.61 -8.00
CA ALA A 126 1.64 2.70 -8.48
C ALA A 126 1.28 1.21 -8.39
N LEU A 127 0.25 0.85 -7.61
CA LEU A 127 -0.21 -0.52 -7.42
C LEU A 127 -1.38 -0.92 -8.34
N LEU A 128 -2.04 0.06 -8.99
CA LEU A 128 -3.23 -0.12 -9.83
C LEU A 128 -2.89 -0.09 -11.33
#